data_AF-A0A1M4ZTT1-F1
#
_entry.id   AF-A0A1M4ZTT1-F1
#
_cell.length_a   1.000
_cell.length_b   1.000
_cell.length_c   1.000
_cell.angle_alpha   90.00
_cell.angle_beta   90.00
_cell.angle_gamma   90.00
#
_symmetry.space_group_name_H-M   'P 1'
#
loop_
_entity.id
_entity.type
_entity.pdbx_description
1 polymer ?
#
loop_
_entity_poly.entity_id
_entity_poly.type
_entity_poly.pdbx_seq_one_letter_code
_entity_poly.pdbx_strand_id
1 'polypeptide(L)'
;MSFRPDEGAIHFEVSCDTARLACPVCGAADQPGHDRGERTWQHLHFFQFKAFIHCRVPRVACRECGKTSQAPVPWAAKGSG
;
A
#
# COMPACT_ATOMS: atom_id res chain seq x y z
N MET A 1 6.88 11.98 4.48
CA MET A 1 6.61 11.89 5.93
C MET A 1 6.31 13.28 6.46
N SER A 2 5.25 13.43 7.23
CA SER A 2 4.81 14.68 7.83
C SER A 2 4.53 14.44 9.31
N PHE A 3 5.20 15.19 10.18
CA PHE A 3 4.93 15.16 11.62
C PHE A 3 3.94 16.27 11.97
N ARG A 4 2.84 15.89 12.63
CA ARG A 4 1.75 16.80 13.02
C ARG A 4 1.64 16.79 14.54
N PRO A 5 2.35 17.71 15.22
CA PRO A 5 2.45 17.70 16.68
C PRO A 5 1.12 18.05 17.36
N ASP A 6 0.28 18.86 16.72
CA ASP A 6 -1.07 19.20 17.17
C ASP A 6 -2.03 17.99 17.16
N GLU A 7 -1.85 17.07 16.22
CA GLU A 7 -2.59 15.80 16.15
C GLU A 7 -1.94 14.68 17.01
N GLY A 8 -0.72 14.90 17.50
CA GLY A 8 0.09 13.88 18.18
C GLY A 8 0.40 12.70 17.25
N ALA A 9 0.64 12.96 15.96
CA ALA A 9 0.73 11.92 14.93
C ALA A 9 1.85 12.16 13.91
N ILE A 10 2.37 11.06 13.37
CA ILE A 10 3.29 11.02 12.23
C ILE A 10 2.57 10.36 11.06
N HIS A 11 2.56 11.04 9.91
CA HIS A 11 1.94 10.60 8.67
C HIS A 11 3.00 10.22 7.64
N PHE A 12 2.92 9.00 7.12
CA PHE A 12 3.78 8.48 6.06
C PHE A 12 2.97 8.41 4.76
N GLU A 13 3.39 9.16 3.75
CA GLU A 13 2.82 9.07 2.40
C GLU A 13 3.67 8.10 1.57
N VAL A 14 3.03 7.05 1.03
CA VAL A 14 3.70 6.02 0.23
C VAL A 14 2.98 5.89 -1.12
N SER A 15 3.69 6.05 -2.22
CA SER A 15 3.14 5.81 -3.56
C SER A 15 3.91 4.71 -4.29
N CYS A 16 3.21 4.00 -5.18
CA CYS A 16 3.81 3.13 -6.18
C CYS A 16 3.38 3.64 -7.56
N ASP A 17 4.29 4.36 -8.22
CA ASP A 17 4.00 5.02 -9.48
C ASP A 17 4.33 4.15 -10.71
N THR A 18 4.82 2.93 -10.46
CA THR A 18 5.09 1.94 -11.51
C THR A 18 3.82 1.55 -12.25
N ALA A 19 3.89 1.54 -13.58
CA ALA A 19 2.76 1.18 -14.45
C ALA A 19 2.54 -0.33 -14.58
N ARG A 20 3.57 -1.15 -14.31
CA ARG A 20 3.54 -2.60 -14.51
C ARG A 20 4.09 -3.33 -13.28
N LEU A 21 3.39 -4.36 -12.83
CA LEU A 21 3.69 -5.11 -11.61
C LEU A 21 3.51 -6.61 -11.84
N ALA A 22 4.08 -7.43 -10.96
CA ALA A 22 3.76 -8.85 -10.94
C ALA A 22 2.31 -9.06 -10.43
N CYS A 23 1.62 -10.05 -10.97
CA CYS A 23 0.29 -10.44 -10.53
C CYS A 23 0.35 -10.99 -9.09
N PRO A 24 -0.36 -10.40 -8.12
CA PRO A 24 -0.43 -10.89 -6.75
C PRO A 24 -1.02 -12.30 -6.61
N VAL A 25 -1.77 -12.78 -7.61
CA VAL A 25 -2.50 -14.05 -7.53
C VAL A 25 -1.75 -15.21 -8.18
N CYS A 26 -1.19 -15.02 -9.38
CA CYS A 26 -0.51 -16.09 -10.12
C CYS A 26 0.99 -15.87 -10.33
N GLY A 27 1.54 -14.72 -9.92
CA GLY A 27 2.96 -14.41 -10.06
C GLY A 27 3.42 -13.99 -11.46
N ALA A 28 2.52 -13.94 -12.45
CA ALA A 28 2.86 -13.47 -13.80
C ALA A 28 3.50 -12.06 -13.76
N ALA A 29 4.66 -11.91 -14.41
CA ALA A 29 5.39 -10.64 -14.44
C ALA A 29 4.75 -9.62 -15.41
N ASP A 30 5.17 -8.36 -15.29
CA ASP A 30 4.92 -7.29 -16.26
C ASP A 30 3.42 -7.04 -16.61
N GLN A 31 2.54 -7.20 -15.63
CA GLN A 31 1.10 -7.01 -15.79
C GLN A 31 0.71 -5.54 -15.62
N PRO A 32 -0.26 -5.03 -16.39
CA PRO A 32 -0.65 -3.62 -16.31
C PRO A 32 -1.33 -3.29 -14.97
N GLY A 33 -0.97 -2.14 -14.40
CA GLY A 33 -1.74 -1.49 -13.35
C GLY A 33 -3.12 -1.08 -13.89
N HIS A 34 -4.15 -1.35 -13.11
CA HIS A 34 -5.54 -1.04 -13.44
C HIS A 34 -5.92 0.34 -12.90
N ASP A 35 -5.94 0.46 -11.58
CA ASP A 35 -6.22 1.67 -10.82
C ASP A 35 -5.39 1.67 -9.54
N ARG A 36 -5.47 2.75 -8.76
CA ARG A 36 -4.83 2.84 -7.44
C ARG A 36 -5.87 3.26 -6.41
N GLY A 37 -6.07 2.43 -5.40
CA GLY A 37 -7.01 2.70 -4.31
C GLY A 37 -6.31 3.40 -3.15
N GLU A 38 -6.85 4.53 -2.70
CA GLU A 38 -6.36 5.21 -1.50
C GLU A 38 -6.73 4.41 -0.25
N ARG A 39 -5.75 4.17 0.61
CA ARG A 39 -5.94 3.47 1.88
C ARG A 39 -5.05 4.07 2.96
N THR A 40 -5.54 3.97 4.19
CA THR A 40 -4.83 4.40 5.40
C THR A 40 -4.75 3.25 6.37
N TRP A 41 -3.57 3.06 6.98
CA TRP A 41 -3.35 2.12 8.07
C TRP A 41 -2.84 2.87 9.28
N GLN A 42 -3.34 2.53 10.46
CA GLN A 42 -2.68 2.89 11.70
C GLN A 42 -1.63 1.81 12.00
N HIS A 43 -0.36 2.22 12.09
CA HIS A 43 0.74 1.36 12.49
C HIS A 43 0.99 1.49 14.01
N LEU A 44 1.97 0.75 14.55
CA LEU A 44 2.37 0.93 15.94
C LEU A 44 2.82 2.37 16.19
N HIS A 45 2.62 2.81 17.43
CA HIS A 45 3.03 4.15 17.82
C HIS A 45 4.55 4.28 17.77
N PHE A 46 5.03 5.43 17.26
CA PHE A 46 6.42 5.83 17.42
C PHE A 46 6.51 6.66 18.70
N PHE A 47 6.88 6.01 19.80
CA PHE A 47 6.85 6.58 21.15
C PHE A 47 5.44 7.03 21.54
N GLN A 48 5.26 8.29 21.94
CA GLN A 48 3.95 8.86 22.27
C GLN A 48 3.09 9.19 21.05
N PHE A 49 3.64 9.13 19.83
CA PHE A 49 2.96 9.58 18.62
C PHE A 49 2.28 8.44 17.88
N LYS A 50 1.03 8.67 17.46
CA LYS A 50 0.34 7.77 16.54
C LYS A 50 1.06 7.75 15.20
N ALA A 51 1.00 6.62 14.50
CA ALA A 51 1.62 6.45 13.19
C ALA A 51 0.58 6.07 12.16
N PHE A 52 0.45 6.86 11.09
CA PHE A 52 -0.47 6.59 9.99
C PHE A 52 0.30 6.43 8.69
N ILE A 53 0.02 5.36 7.97
CA ILE A 53 0.54 5.12 6.62
C ILE A 53 -0.60 5.38 5.65
N HIS A 54 -0.42 6.32 4.75
CA HIS A 54 -1.30 6.62 3.63
C HIS A 54 -0.66 6.06 2.36
N CYS A 55 -1.39 5.22 1.61
CA CYS A 55 -0.88 4.66 0.38
C CYS A 55 -1.94 4.55 -0.70
N ARG A 56 -1.56 4.90 -1.93
CA ARG A 56 -2.31 4.61 -3.15
C ARG A 56 -1.90 3.24 -3.67
N VAL A 57 -2.57 2.19 -3.21
CA VAL A 57 -2.16 0.82 -3.52
C VAL A 57 -2.58 0.46 -4.94
N PRO A 58 -1.64 0.01 -5.80
CA PRO A 58 -1.98 -0.40 -7.15
C PRO A 58 -2.81 -1.69 -7.13
N ARG A 59 -3.82 -1.74 -7.99
CA ARG A 59 -4.47 -3.00 -8.39
C ARG A 59 -3.96 -3.40 -9.76
N VAL A 60 -3.64 -4.66 -9.93
CA VAL A 60 -3.04 -5.23 -11.13
C VAL A 60 -4.12 -5.98 -11.90
N ALA A 61 -4.37 -5.61 -13.15
CA ALA A 61 -5.26 -6.35 -14.06
C ALA A 61 -4.42 -7.38 -14.83
N CYS A 62 -4.39 -8.60 -14.31
CA CYS A 62 -3.59 -9.66 -14.89
C CYS A 62 -4.25 -10.24 -16.15
N ARG A 63 -3.53 -10.20 -17.27
CA ARG A 63 -3.95 -10.79 -18.56
C ARG A 63 -3.81 -12.30 -18.59
N GLU A 64 -2.91 -12.88 -17.78
CA GLU A 64 -2.69 -14.33 -17.72
C GLU A 64 -3.82 -15.06 -16.97
N CYS A 65 -4.17 -14.61 -15.75
CA CYS A 65 -5.21 -15.27 -14.95
C CYS A 65 -6.57 -14.57 -14.98
N GLY A 66 -6.69 -13.45 -15.70
CA GLY A 66 -7.93 -12.67 -15.87
C GLY A 66 -8.43 -11.96 -14.60
N LYS A 67 -7.63 -11.89 -13.54
CA LYS A 67 -8.03 -11.31 -12.24
C LYS A 67 -7.50 -9.90 -12.07
N THR A 68 -8.29 -9.04 -11.44
CA THR A 68 -7.85 -7.72 -10.94
C THR A 68 -7.69 -7.76 -9.42
N SER A 69 -6.45 -7.69 -8.94
CA SER A 69 -6.14 -7.84 -7.51
C SER A 69 -5.23 -6.73 -7.00
N GLN A 70 -5.41 -6.35 -5.74
CA GLN A 70 -4.55 -5.37 -5.09
C GLN A 70 -3.15 -5.93 -4.83
N ALA A 71 -2.12 -5.13 -5.07
CA ALA A 71 -0.75 -5.48 -4.72
C ALA A 71 -0.61 -5.67 -3.20
N PRO A 72 0.20 -6.65 -2.76
CA PRO A 72 0.49 -6.80 -1.34
C PRO A 72 1.29 -5.59 -0.85
N VAL A 73 0.97 -5.11 0.34
CA VAL A 73 1.76 -4.09 1.04
C VAL A 73 2.27 -4.67 2.36
N PRO A 74 3.57 -4.53 2.67
CA PRO A 74 4.20 -5.26 3.77
C PRO A 74 3.63 -4.90 5.15
N TRP A 75 3.17 -3.65 5.33
CA TRP A 75 2.58 -3.18 6.60
C TRP A 75 1.13 -3.64 6.83
N ALA A 76 0.45 -4.21 5.83
CA ALA A 76 -0.90 -4.74 6.00
C ALA A 76 -0.93 -6.24 6.36
N ALA A 77 0.22 -6.90 6.40
CA ALA A 77 0.29 -8.31 6.74
C ALA A 77 -0.03 -8.53 8.23
N LYS A 78 -0.57 -9.71 8.55
CA LYS A 78 -0.83 -10.10 9.94
C LYS A 78 0.50 -10.16 10.69
N GLY A 79 0.60 -9.45 11.81
CA GLY A 79 1.84 -9.34 12.58
C GLY A 79 2.76 -8.19 12.16
N SER A 80 2.35 -7.36 11.20
CA SER A 80 3.02 -6.10 10.87
C SER A 80 2.68 -5.04 11.93
N GLY A 81 3.34 -5.16 13.08
CA GLY A 81 3.38 -4.19 14.16
C GLY A 81 4.78 -4.13 14.70
#